data_AF-A0A359I7Z3-F1
#
_entry.id   AF-A0A359I7Z3-F1
#
_cell.length_a   1.000
_cell.length_b   1.000
_cell.length_c   1.000
_cell.angle_alpha   90.00
_cell.angle_beta   90.00
_cell.angle_gamma   90.00
#
_symmetry.space_group_name_H-M   'P 1'
#
loop_
_entity.id
_entity.type
_entity.pdbx_description
1 polymer ?
#
loop_
_entity_poly.entity_id
_entity_poly.type
_entity_poly.pdbx_seq_one_letter_code
_entity_poly.pdbx_strand_id
1 'polypeptide(L)'
;MKSSTIFCIILALILGGHLLSANIQSATVEAPTQDKYLEDNKAWPGMFFSTENIVEEYEYDDAYILLYDDADANMFNVEIIVDLETYQRCIESHKTGNHLVGTLVLNDDYSFDGVEVFTFMEEPEFEMAEASANI
;
A
#
# COMPACT_ATOMS: atom_id res chain seq x y z
N MET A 1 39.78 5.46 -40.83
CA MET A 1 38.99 5.16 -39.61
C MET A 1 37.74 4.42 -40.06
N LYS A 2 37.43 3.25 -39.49
CA LYS A 2 36.41 2.32 -40.01
C LYS A 2 35.00 2.89 -39.82
N SER A 3 34.16 2.77 -40.84
CA SER A 3 32.76 3.27 -40.92
C SER A 3 31.91 2.93 -39.67
N SER A 4 32.22 1.80 -39.03
CA SER A 4 31.52 1.33 -37.83
C SER A 4 31.68 2.25 -36.60
N THR A 5 32.75 3.04 -36.50
CA THR A 5 32.96 3.95 -35.36
C THR A 5 32.10 5.22 -35.46
N ILE A 6 31.76 5.64 -36.69
CA ILE A 6 30.95 6.85 -36.93
C ILE A 6 29.48 6.59 -36.60
N PHE A 7 28.99 5.37 -36.87
CA PHE A 7 27.60 5.00 -36.62
C PHE A 7 27.25 4.96 -35.12
N CYS A 8 28.16 4.46 -34.27
CA CYS A 8 27.95 4.42 -32.82
C CYS A 8 27.91 5.83 -32.18
N ILE A 9 28.71 6.78 -32.69
CA ILE A 9 28.75 8.15 -32.17
C ILE A 9 27.42 8.89 -32.45
N ILE A 10 26.84 8.69 -33.62
CA ILE A 10 25.57 9.31 -34.01
C ILE A 10 24.41 8.73 -33.19
N LEU A 11 24.40 7.41 -32.96
CA LEU A 11 23.36 6.75 -32.16
C LEU A 11 23.37 7.21 -30.69
N ALA A 12 24.56 7.40 -30.11
CA ALA A 12 24.71 7.87 -28.73
C ALA A 12 24.24 9.32 -28.52
N LEU A 13 24.41 10.19 -29.52
CA LEU A 13 23.94 11.58 -29.46
C LEU A 13 22.41 11.72 -29.55
N ILE A 14 21.75 10.86 -30.35
CA ILE A 14 20.29 10.88 -30.50
C ILE A 14 19.61 10.35 -29.21
N LEU A 15 20.16 9.29 -28.59
CA LEU A 15 19.64 8.76 -27.32
C LEU A 15 19.88 9.73 -26.14
N GLY A 16 21.03 10.42 -26.11
CA GLY A 16 21.32 11.42 -25.07
C GLY A 16 20.41 12.66 -25.12
N GLY A 17 20.01 13.09 -26.32
CA GLY A 17 19.10 14.24 -26.48
C GLY A 17 17.67 13.97 -25.97
N HIS A 18 17.15 12.75 -26.16
CA HIS A 18 15.83 12.38 -25.65
C HIS A 18 15.80 12.23 -24.12
N LEU A 19 16.87 11.73 -23.50
CA LEU A 19 16.95 11.60 -22.04
C LEU A 19 17.07 12.95 -21.32
N LEU A 20 17.72 13.95 -21.94
CA LEU A 20 17.78 15.31 -21.39
C LEU A 20 16.45 16.05 -21.54
N SER A 21 15.74 15.87 -22.65
CA SER A 21 14.44 16.53 -22.86
C SER A 21 13.32 15.96 -21.98
N ALA A 22 13.43 14.71 -21.52
CA ALA A 22 12.49 14.11 -20.58
C ALA A 22 12.65 14.61 -19.13
N ASN A 23 13.85 15.07 -18.75
CA ASN A 23 14.13 15.56 -17.39
C ASN A 23 13.92 17.07 -17.20
N ILE A 24 13.74 17.84 -18.28
CA ILE A 24 13.51 19.30 -18.19
C ILE A 24 12.02 19.62 -18.05
N GLN A 25 11.14 18.67 -18.36
CA GLN A 25 9.75 18.72 -17.92
C GLN A 25 9.67 18.21 -16.48
N SER A 26 10.40 18.88 -15.57
CA SER A 26 10.08 18.82 -14.15
C SER A 26 8.67 19.39 -14.05
N ALA A 27 7.67 18.51 -14.16
CA ALA A 27 6.34 18.79 -13.70
C ALA A 27 6.54 19.38 -12.32
N THR A 28 6.11 20.62 -12.14
CA THR A 28 5.80 21.13 -10.82
C THR A 28 4.81 20.11 -10.28
N VAL A 29 5.30 19.14 -9.51
CA VAL A 29 4.44 18.28 -8.71
C VAL A 29 3.83 19.30 -7.77
N GLU A 30 2.60 19.72 -8.10
CA GLU A 30 1.80 20.48 -7.16
C GLU A 30 1.87 19.66 -5.88
N ALA A 31 2.46 20.25 -4.83
CA ALA A 31 2.47 19.61 -3.52
C ALA A 31 1.03 19.15 -3.28
N PRO A 32 0.80 17.86 -2.96
CA PRO A 32 -0.55 17.35 -2.79
C PRO A 32 -1.29 18.35 -1.92
N THR A 33 -2.41 18.86 -2.43
CA THR A 33 -3.32 19.66 -1.62
C THR A 33 -3.46 18.91 -0.31
N GLN A 34 -3.09 19.55 0.80
CA GLN A 34 -3.35 18.98 2.12
C GLN A 34 -4.86 18.91 2.26
N ASP A 35 -5.43 17.80 1.77
CA ASP A 35 -6.77 17.40 2.09
C ASP A 35 -6.79 17.34 3.61
N LYS A 36 -7.60 18.22 4.21
CA LYS A 36 -7.76 18.24 5.65
C LYS A 36 -8.55 17.01 6.01
N TYR A 37 -7.84 15.92 6.26
CA TYR A 37 -8.42 14.72 6.82
C TYR A 37 -8.92 15.01 8.24
N LEU A 38 -9.98 14.32 8.63
CA LEU A 38 -10.49 14.38 9.99
C LEU A 38 -9.45 13.78 10.95
N GLU A 39 -9.48 14.16 12.22
CA GLU A 39 -8.51 13.66 13.23
C GLU A 39 -8.53 12.13 13.37
N ASP A 40 -9.63 11.51 12.97
CA ASP A 40 -9.85 10.06 12.99
C ASP A 40 -9.28 9.35 11.75
N ASN A 41 -8.62 10.05 10.81
CA ASN A 41 -8.03 9.46 9.60
C ASN A 41 -6.71 8.73 9.88
N LYS A 42 -6.79 7.66 10.66
CA LYS A 42 -5.66 6.82 11.07
C LYS A 42 -6.14 5.41 11.34
N ALA A 43 -5.23 4.45 11.34
CA ALA A 43 -5.54 3.11 11.83
C ALA A 43 -5.80 3.14 13.34
N TRP A 44 -6.65 2.23 13.82
CA TRP A 44 -6.83 1.98 15.25
C TRP A 44 -6.93 0.49 15.54
N PRO A 45 -6.46 0.04 16.72
CA PRO A 45 -6.56 -1.36 17.09
C PRO A 45 -8.02 -1.81 17.15
N GLY A 46 -8.31 -2.96 16.57
CA GLY A 46 -9.67 -3.49 16.44
C GLY A 46 -10.46 -2.92 15.27
N MET A 47 -9.85 -2.15 14.36
CA MET A 47 -10.55 -1.69 13.16
C MET A 47 -10.90 -2.85 12.24
N PHE A 48 -12.08 -2.78 11.62
CA PHE A 48 -12.42 -3.63 10.50
C PHE A 48 -11.40 -3.43 9.38
N PHE A 49 -11.04 -4.52 8.72
CA PHE A 49 -10.05 -4.51 7.65
C PHE A 49 -10.48 -5.43 6.52
N SER A 50 -10.38 -4.89 5.31
CA SER A 50 -10.58 -5.61 4.06
C SER A 50 -9.47 -5.27 3.08
N THR A 51 -8.90 -6.29 2.46
CA THR A 51 -7.91 -6.12 1.37
C THR A 51 -8.45 -5.42 0.13
N GLU A 52 -9.78 -5.32 -0.03
CA GLU A 52 -10.40 -4.56 -1.12
C GLU A 52 -10.16 -3.05 -1.01
N ASN A 53 -9.95 -2.57 0.21
CA ASN A 53 -9.71 -1.16 0.52
C ASN A 53 -8.21 -0.79 0.48
N ILE A 54 -7.34 -1.73 0.10
CA ILE A 54 -5.92 -1.46 -0.11
C ILE A 54 -5.73 -0.85 -1.49
N VAL A 55 -5.19 0.37 -1.51
CA VAL A 55 -4.85 1.10 -2.74
C VAL A 55 -3.49 0.66 -3.27
N GLU A 56 -2.51 0.51 -2.38
CA GLU A 56 -1.14 0.15 -2.74
C GLU A 56 -0.40 -0.47 -1.55
N GLU A 57 0.50 -1.41 -1.84
CA GLU A 57 1.44 -1.98 -0.87
C GLU A 57 2.89 -1.59 -1.23
N TYR A 58 3.65 -1.13 -0.25
CA TYR A 58 5.06 -0.80 -0.44
C TYR A 58 5.88 -0.94 0.83
N GLU A 59 7.20 -0.95 0.65
CA GLU A 59 8.18 -1.00 1.72
C GLU A 59 8.90 0.35 1.81
N TYR A 60 9.02 0.89 3.01
CA TYR A 60 9.75 2.14 3.27
C TYR A 60 10.40 2.09 4.65
N ASP A 61 11.69 2.41 4.73
CA ASP A 61 12.46 2.47 5.99
C ASP A 61 12.32 1.21 6.87
N ASP A 62 12.51 0.04 6.27
CA ASP A 62 12.35 -1.29 6.92
C ASP A 62 10.94 -1.57 7.50
N ALA A 63 9.93 -0.81 7.09
CA ALA A 63 8.53 -1.03 7.42
C ALA A 63 7.72 -1.53 6.21
N TYR A 64 6.73 -2.39 6.50
CA TYR A 64 5.75 -2.86 5.52
C TYR A 64 4.49 -2.01 5.61
N ILE A 65 4.14 -1.31 4.53
CA ILE A 65 3.10 -0.29 4.53
C ILE A 65 1.99 -0.67 3.56
N LEU A 66 0.75 -0.52 4.02
CA LEU A 66 -0.46 -0.59 3.23
C LEU A 66 -1.05 0.82 3.13
N LEU A 67 -1.21 1.33 1.91
CA LEU A 67 -2.01 2.52 1.66
C LEU A 67 -3.49 2.12 1.62
N TYR A 68 -4.27 2.63 2.55
CA TYR A 68 -5.63 2.19 2.82
C TYR A 68 -6.65 3.30 2.58
N ASP A 69 -7.73 2.96 1.90
CA ASP A 69 -8.86 3.86 1.61
C ASP A 69 -10.19 3.12 1.85
N ASP A 70 -10.89 3.53 2.90
CA ASP A 70 -12.20 3.03 3.30
C ASP A 70 -13.13 4.22 3.58
N ALA A 71 -13.96 4.52 2.61
CA ALA A 71 -14.93 5.61 2.70
C ALA A 71 -15.99 5.39 3.79
N ASP A 72 -16.31 4.14 4.15
CA ASP A 72 -17.29 3.80 5.18
C ASP A 72 -16.71 4.02 6.58
N ALA A 73 -15.40 3.75 6.75
CA ALA A 73 -14.64 4.09 7.96
C ALA A 73 -14.14 5.55 7.99
N ASN A 74 -14.40 6.33 6.92
CA ASN A 74 -13.90 7.69 6.75
C ASN A 74 -12.36 7.75 6.85
N MET A 75 -11.71 6.79 6.21
CA MET A 75 -10.26 6.65 6.10
C MET A 75 -9.86 6.85 4.65
N PHE A 76 -9.02 7.83 4.37
CA PHE A 76 -8.55 8.16 3.02
C PHE A 76 -7.04 8.32 3.04
N ASN A 77 -6.35 7.60 2.14
CA ASN A 77 -4.89 7.59 2.03
C ASN A 77 -4.19 7.36 3.38
N VAL A 78 -4.69 6.43 4.20
CA VAL A 78 -4.10 6.11 5.49
C VAL A 78 -2.96 5.11 5.26
N GLU A 79 -1.75 5.49 5.67
CA GLU A 79 -0.62 4.57 5.72
C GLU A 79 -0.72 3.69 6.98
N ILE A 80 -0.89 2.39 6.78
CA ILE A 80 -0.96 1.40 7.87
C ILE A 80 0.31 0.58 7.85
N ILE A 81 1.08 0.67 8.94
CA ILE A 81 2.27 -0.17 9.12
C ILE A 81 1.82 -1.52 9.65
N VAL A 82 2.23 -2.60 8.99
CA VAL A 82 1.86 -3.97 9.36
C VAL A 82 3.09 -4.85 9.54
N ASP A 83 2.90 -6.00 10.18
CA ASP A 83 3.95 -7.01 10.21
C ASP A 83 4.14 -7.71 8.85
N LEU A 84 5.27 -8.40 8.70
CA LEU A 84 5.63 -9.11 7.48
C LEU A 84 4.59 -10.17 7.08
N GLU A 85 4.01 -10.86 8.06
CA GLU A 85 3.04 -11.92 7.81
C GLU A 85 1.77 -11.33 7.17
N THR A 86 1.22 -10.29 7.77
CA THR A 86 0.06 -9.54 7.28
C THR A 86 0.32 -8.97 5.89
N TYR A 87 1.49 -8.37 5.69
CA TYR A 87 1.89 -7.82 4.39
C TYR A 87 1.92 -8.90 3.30
N GLN A 88 2.56 -10.04 3.56
CA GLN A 88 2.62 -11.16 2.60
C GLN A 88 1.23 -11.73 2.30
N ARG A 89 0.36 -11.81 3.31
CA ARG A 89 -1.03 -12.24 3.14
C ARG A 89 -1.84 -11.27 2.27
N CYS A 90 -1.65 -9.96 2.42
CA CYS A 90 -2.29 -8.96 1.54
C CYS A 90 -1.83 -9.12 0.08
N ILE A 91 -0.53 -9.27 -0.14
CA ILE A 91 0.02 -9.52 -1.48
C ILE A 91 -0.55 -10.81 -2.09
N GLU A 92 -0.69 -11.88 -1.30
CA GLU A 92 -1.29 -13.12 -1.76
C GLU A 92 -2.78 -12.96 -2.08
N SER A 93 -3.51 -12.21 -1.26
CA SER A 93 -4.91 -11.88 -1.48
C SER A 93 -5.12 -11.19 -2.83
N HIS A 94 -4.33 -10.17 -3.14
CA HIS A 94 -4.39 -9.47 -4.43
C HIS A 94 -3.99 -10.36 -5.61
N LYS A 95 -2.98 -11.23 -5.45
CA LYS A 95 -2.56 -12.18 -6.50
C LYS A 95 -3.61 -13.24 -6.80
N THR A 96 -4.31 -13.70 -5.79
CA THR A 96 -5.28 -14.81 -5.90
C THR A 96 -6.70 -14.34 -6.15
N GLY A 97 -7.01 -13.08 -5.82
CA GLY A 97 -8.36 -12.54 -5.78
C GLY A 97 -9.18 -13.01 -4.57
N ASN A 98 -8.55 -13.70 -3.60
CA ASN A 98 -9.20 -14.12 -2.38
C ASN A 98 -9.07 -13.03 -1.33
N HIS A 99 -10.09 -12.18 -1.21
CA HIS A 99 -10.09 -11.05 -0.30
C HIS A 99 -10.04 -11.48 1.16
N LEU A 100 -9.10 -10.93 1.91
CA LEU A 100 -9.04 -11.07 3.38
C LEU A 100 -9.97 -10.05 4.00
N VAL A 101 -10.80 -10.51 4.94
CA VAL A 101 -11.71 -9.71 5.74
C VAL A 101 -11.54 -10.11 7.20
N GLY A 102 -11.41 -9.12 8.08
CA GLY A 102 -11.19 -9.36 9.50
C GLY A 102 -10.87 -8.08 10.24
N THR A 103 -9.94 -8.17 11.18
CA THR A 103 -9.61 -7.06 12.08
C THR A 103 -8.11 -6.84 12.14
N LEU A 104 -7.67 -5.58 12.16
CA LEU A 104 -6.29 -5.25 12.50
C LEU A 104 -6.15 -5.05 14.00
N VAL A 105 -5.21 -5.74 14.63
CA VAL A 105 -4.87 -5.60 16.05
C VAL A 105 -3.48 -5.04 16.20
N LEU A 106 -3.23 -4.31 17.28
CA LEU A 106 -1.90 -3.78 17.58
C LEU A 106 -0.95 -4.94 17.91
N ASN A 107 0.22 -4.94 17.29
CA ASN A 107 1.29 -5.88 17.57
C ASN A 107 2.32 -5.22 18.49
N ASP A 108 2.17 -5.45 19.79
CA ASP A 108 3.05 -4.87 20.83
C ASP A 108 4.51 -5.34 20.70
N ASP A 109 4.77 -6.49 20.08
CA ASP A 109 6.13 -7.02 19.92
C ASP A 109 6.93 -6.25 18.85
N TYR A 110 6.25 -5.64 17.87
CA TYR A 110 6.86 -4.85 16.81
C TYR A 110 6.60 -3.35 16.93
N SER A 111 5.65 -2.93 17.78
CA SER A 111 5.35 -1.52 18.02
C SER A 111 6.37 -0.89 18.97
N PHE A 112 6.80 0.35 18.70
CA PHE A 112 7.75 1.09 19.54
C PHE A 112 7.58 2.59 19.39
N ASP A 113 7.80 3.36 20.48
CA ASP A 113 7.91 4.82 20.51
C ASP A 113 7.18 5.61 19.39
N GLY A 114 5.85 5.55 19.37
CA GLY A 114 5.01 6.31 18.45
C GLY A 114 4.81 5.67 17.07
N VAL A 115 5.37 4.49 16.83
CA VAL A 115 5.13 3.63 15.67
C VAL A 115 4.22 2.48 16.10
N GLU A 116 3.02 2.46 15.54
CA GLU A 116 2.02 1.40 15.75
C GLU A 116 2.10 0.41 14.58
N VAL A 117 2.44 -0.85 14.87
CA VAL A 117 2.50 -1.93 13.88
C VAL A 117 1.30 -2.84 14.09
N PHE A 118 0.55 -3.13 13.02
CA PHE A 118 -0.67 -3.93 13.08
C PHE A 118 -0.48 -5.35 12.53
N THR A 119 -1.23 -6.27 13.10
CA THR A 119 -1.36 -7.66 12.64
C THR A 119 -2.80 -7.93 12.22
N PHE A 120 -2.97 -8.58 11.08
CA PHE A 120 -4.27 -9.06 10.66
C PHE A 120 -4.70 -10.30 11.45
N MET A 121 -5.90 -10.22 12.01
CA MET A 121 -6.60 -11.31 12.67
C MET A 121 -7.87 -11.60 11.88
N GLU A 122 -8.02 -12.85 11.45
CA GLU A 122 -9.29 -13.32 10.90
C GLU A 122 -10.36 -13.18 12.00
N GLU A 123 -11.52 -12.64 11.65
CA GLU A 123 -12.65 -12.72 12.57
C GLU A 123 -12.93 -14.20 12.85
N PRO A 124 -13.11 -14.61 14.11
CA PRO A 124 -13.63 -15.94 14.36
C PRO A 124 -14.99 -16.05 13.67
N GLU A 125 -15.12 -16.97 12.71
CA GLU A 125 -16.40 -17.33 12.13
C GLU A 125 -17.36 -17.62 13.29
N PHE A 126 -18.29 -16.70 13.57
CA PHE A 126 -19.39 -17.01 14.46
C PHE A 126 -20.22 -18.05 13.71
N GLU A 127 -20.02 -19.34 14.03
CA GLU A 127 -20.85 -20.50 13.63
C GLU A 127 -22.31 -20.37 14.15
N MET A 128 -22.92 -19.19 14.11
CA MET A 128 -24.25 -18.90 14.67
C MET A 128 -25.28 -18.47 13.62
N ALA A 129 -25.05 -18.72 12.33
CA ALA A 129 -26.07 -18.51 11.30
C ALA A 129 -26.69 -19.81 10.76
N GLU A 130 -26.02 -20.97 10.84
CA GLU A 130 -26.57 -22.22 10.30
C GLU A 130 -27.37 -23.07 11.32
N ALA A 131 -27.36 -22.72 12.60
CA ALA A 131 -28.16 -23.42 13.61
C ALA A 131 -29.63 -22.96 13.68
N SER A 132 -29.98 -21.81 13.06
CA SER A 132 -31.33 -21.23 13.13
C SER A 132 -32.18 -21.41 11.87
N ALA A 133 -31.66 -22.05 10.81
CA ALA A 133 -32.42 -22.34 9.59
C ALA A 133 -33.15 -23.70 9.61
N ASN A 134 -33.06 -24.46 10.71
CA ASN A 134 -33.69 -25.78 10.89
C ASN A 134 -34.68 -25.84 12.06
N ILE A 135 -35.57 -24.86 12.18
CA ILE A 135 -36.84 -24.99 12.94
C ILE A 135 -38.01 -24.84 11.99
#